data_AF-A0A0Q9QX72-F1
#
_entry.id   AF-A0A0Q9QX72-F1
#
_cell.length_a   1.000
_cell.length_b   1.000
_cell.length_c   1.000
_cell.angle_alpha   90.00
_cell.angle_beta   90.00
_cell.angle_gamma   90.00
#
_symmetry.space_group_name_H-M   'P 1'
#
loop_
_entity.id
_entity.type
_entity.pdbx_description
1 polymer ?
#
loop_
_entity_poly.entity_id
_entity_poly.type
_entity_poly.pdbx_seq_one_letter_code
_entity_poly.pdbx_strand_id
1 'polypeptide(L)'
;MRVVINKLSGVYYNINLRTKLVISYLILIIIPVMVLVYFSYITIHKSVVEQTGKAYLETLKQAEKNIAFGIETAYNIADLTQSNYDIQQILRTVSERALTSGEVIDFFNLLSKNVSNYVGKSNVLKVSYFMKGNPTFVSASPNFFGIDQLQLEAGLQPLLEGKIKEKWFYASDVEHLSIVQGDEVLFIKEIKDINRFQHVLGYVMVELDAKFIWSILNDIRLPDGAETLVMSPSKRIGQAQLLAGGSDVSDLFLESLPEDEEGIVSFGPAERTNYAVFSRTKGLEWQIALLMTEKHLGMNSRWIQNFMLGLAGVVSIIAIITAFIISGSITKRLKKLVKLIKHAEKGNFETEDNIRGNDEYARLQRSFNKMSTRIKALIEEVYQAQISKQESEMKLLYAQINPHFLYNTLDIIQWSALRIDAKEIAELTESLAKFLRLSLNEGKEHISVAEEIMEVSKYMQIINYRYRGAIQFITDVEEGLEEKIMIKMILQPLVENAVIHGIRPKKGKAGTIVVRAYREDAYMYLEVNDDGVGITTERLQQLFETESRGYGVKNVHQRIQVYYGMECGLQFYSEPGVGCRAVAKLKISGSV
;
A
#
# COMPACT_ATOMS: atom_id res chain seq x y z
N MET A 1 10.01 12.52 22.25
CA MET A 1 10.35 11.96 20.91
C MET A 1 10.85 10.51 20.99
N ARG A 2 11.91 10.16 21.74
CA ARG A 2 12.42 8.77 21.89
C ARG A 2 11.40 7.72 22.35
N VAL A 3 10.53 8.06 23.31
CA VAL A 3 9.49 7.14 23.83
C VAL A 3 8.43 6.81 22.77
N VAL A 4 8.08 7.80 21.93
CA VAL A 4 7.14 7.63 20.82
C VAL A 4 7.75 6.78 19.71
N ILE A 5 9.03 7.01 19.39
CA ILE A 5 9.79 6.21 18.42
C ILE A 5 9.90 4.74 18.88
N ASN A 6 10.16 4.49 20.17
CA ASN A 6 10.25 3.12 20.71
C ASN A 6 8.89 2.41 20.78
N LYS A 7 7.79 3.13 21.07
CA LYS A 7 6.44 2.55 20.98
C LYS A 7 6.06 2.22 19.53
N LEU A 8 6.37 3.11 18.59
CA LEU A 8 6.12 2.91 17.17
C LEU A 8 6.97 1.77 16.58
N SER A 9 8.23 1.62 17.02
CA SER A 9 9.09 0.51 16.58
C SER A 9 8.57 -0.84 17.09
N GLY A 10 8.13 -0.93 18.35
CA GLY A 10 7.53 -2.15 18.90
C GLY A 10 6.27 -2.59 18.16
N VAL A 11 5.38 -1.65 17.84
CA VAL A 11 4.20 -1.91 17.01
C VAL A 11 4.59 -2.31 15.59
N TYR A 12 5.57 -1.63 14.99
CA TYR A 12 6.07 -1.96 13.66
C TYR A 12 6.57 -3.40 13.61
N TYR A 13 7.41 -3.87 14.54
CA TYR A 13 7.98 -5.22 14.47
C TYR A 13 6.92 -6.34 14.40
N ASN A 14 5.82 -6.21 15.15
CA ASN A 14 4.78 -7.24 15.26
C ASN A 14 3.75 -7.25 14.11
N ILE A 15 3.79 -6.27 13.21
CA ILE A 15 2.87 -6.22 12.07
C ILE A 15 3.33 -7.16 10.95
N ASN A 16 2.37 -7.84 10.31
CA ASN A 16 2.59 -8.69 9.14
C ASN A 16 3.29 -7.89 8.02
N LEU A 17 4.27 -8.51 7.35
CA LEU A 17 5.02 -7.93 6.25
C LEU A 17 4.13 -7.31 5.17
N ARG A 18 2.98 -7.93 4.86
CA ARG A 18 2.02 -7.39 3.88
C ARG A 18 1.52 -6.00 4.29
N THR A 19 1.12 -5.88 5.55
CA THR A 19 0.57 -4.64 6.11
C THR A 19 1.66 -3.58 6.21
N LYS A 20 2.90 -3.95 6.57
CA LYS A 20 4.05 -3.03 6.55
C LYS A 20 4.25 -2.41 5.18
N LEU A 21 4.31 -3.24 4.14
CA LEU A 21 4.50 -2.78 2.76
C LEU A 21 3.36 -1.87 2.30
N VAL A 22 2.10 -2.23 2.59
CA VAL A 22 0.95 -1.39 2.23
C VAL A 22 1.04 -0.04 2.93
N ILE A 23 1.26 -0.01 4.24
CA ILE A 23 1.37 1.24 4.99
C ILE A 23 2.54 2.10 4.47
N SER A 24 3.70 1.49 4.20
CA SER A 24 4.85 2.25 3.67
C SER A 24 4.56 2.86 2.30
N TYR A 25 3.91 2.12 1.40
CA TYR A 25 3.55 2.65 0.08
C TYR A 25 2.48 3.75 0.17
N LEU A 26 1.47 3.58 1.03
CA LEU A 26 0.45 4.60 1.25
C LEU A 26 1.04 5.88 1.80
N ILE A 27 1.92 5.80 2.80
CA ILE A 27 2.61 6.97 3.35
C ILE A 27 3.46 7.65 2.27
N LEU A 28 4.21 6.87 1.49
CA LEU A 28 5.12 7.39 0.47
C LEU A 28 4.41 8.02 -0.73
N ILE A 29 3.17 7.63 -1.03
CA ILE A 29 2.41 8.19 -2.15
C ILE A 29 1.43 9.27 -1.68
N ILE A 30 0.65 9.02 -0.63
CA ILE A 30 -0.43 9.91 -0.21
C ILE A 30 0.13 11.20 0.40
N ILE A 31 1.19 11.14 1.22
CA ILE A 31 1.73 12.37 1.85
C ILE A 31 2.26 13.34 0.79
N PRO A 32 3.14 12.95 -0.16
CA PRO A 32 3.59 13.87 -1.20
C PRO A 32 2.46 14.41 -2.07
N VAL A 33 1.45 13.59 -2.38
CA VAL A 33 0.27 14.04 -3.15
C VAL A 33 -0.52 15.08 -2.36
N MET A 34 -0.78 14.86 -1.07
CA MET A 34 -1.47 15.83 -0.23
C MET A 34 -0.68 17.15 -0.13
N VAL A 35 0.63 17.06 0.06
CA VAL A 35 1.51 18.24 0.10
C VAL A 35 1.48 18.98 -1.23
N LEU A 36 1.59 18.28 -2.36
CA LEU A 36 1.56 18.90 -3.69
C LEU A 36 0.21 19.57 -3.96
N VAL A 37 -0.90 18.92 -3.62
CA VAL A 37 -2.25 19.49 -3.77
C VAL A 37 -2.41 20.75 -2.92
N TYR A 38 -1.93 20.72 -1.67
CA TYR A 38 -1.98 21.87 -0.77
C TYR A 38 -1.15 23.06 -1.30
N PHE A 39 0.10 22.82 -1.71
CA PHE A 39 0.94 23.88 -2.28
C PHE A 39 0.40 24.41 -3.61
N SER A 40 -0.12 23.52 -4.46
CA SER A 40 -0.74 23.90 -5.74
C SER A 40 -1.96 24.77 -5.51
N TYR A 41 -2.81 24.43 -4.54
CA TYR A 41 -3.96 25.23 -4.16
C TYR A 41 -3.56 26.65 -3.73
N ILE A 42 -2.60 26.78 -2.81
CA ILE A 42 -2.11 28.10 -2.35
C ILE A 42 -1.54 28.91 -3.51
N THR A 43 -0.72 28.28 -4.36
CA THR A 43 -0.06 28.96 -5.49
C THR A 43 -1.07 29.44 -6.51
N ILE A 44 -2.03 28.59 -6.89
CA ILE A 44 -3.09 28.95 -7.84
C ILE A 44 -3.96 30.06 -7.25
N HIS A 45 -4.35 29.95 -5.99
CA HIS A 45 -5.17 30.98 -5.34
C HIS A 45 -4.47 32.34 -5.35
N LYS A 46 -3.20 32.40 -4.92
CA LYS A 46 -2.40 33.62 -4.96
C LYS A 46 -2.25 34.18 -6.38
N SER A 47 -1.96 33.30 -7.35
CA SER A 47 -1.79 33.68 -8.75
C SER A 47 -3.07 34.27 -9.35
N VAL A 48 -4.24 33.70 -9.04
CA VAL A 48 -5.53 34.19 -9.52
C VAL A 48 -5.84 35.57 -8.93
N VAL A 49 -5.64 35.76 -7.62
CA VAL A 49 -5.85 37.07 -6.97
C VAL A 49 -4.95 38.14 -7.60
N GLU A 50 -3.66 37.82 -7.81
CA GLU A 50 -2.71 38.76 -8.40
C GLU A 50 -3.03 39.10 -9.86
N GLN A 51 -3.34 38.10 -10.70
CA GLN A 51 -3.67 38.31 -12.11
C GLN A 51 -4.99 39.05 -12.29
N THR A 52 -6.04 38.64 -11.57
CA THR A 52 -7.35 39.29 -11.62
C THR A 52 -7.25 40.72 -11.08
N GLY A 53 -6.54 40.94 -9.97
CA GLY A 53 -6.31 42.27 -9.43
C GLY A 53 -5.58 43.19 -10.41
N LYS A 54 -4.55 42.70 -11.13
CA LYS A 54 -3.85 43.47 -12.17
C LYS A 54 -4.77 43.81 -13.35
N ALA A 55 -5.59 42.86 -13.82
CA ALA A 55 -6.54 43.10 -14.90
C ALA A 55 -7.58 44.17 -14.54
N TYR A 56 -8.10 44.15 -13.31
CA TYR A 56 -9.00 45.20 -12.83
C TYR A 56 -8.28 46.53 -12.63
N LEU A 57 -7.01 46.53 -12.21
CA LEU A 57 -6.22 47.76 -12.10
C LEU A 57 -6.05 48.42 -13.47
N GLU A 58 -5.75 47.66 -14.52
CA GLU A 58 -5.67 48.18 -15.89
C GLU A 58 -7.03 48.73 -16.38
N THR A 59 -8.13 48.06 -16.03
CA THR A 59 -9.48 48.51 -16.37
C THR A 59 -9.83 49.81 -15.64
N LEU A 60 -9.48 49.90 -14.36
CA LEU A 60 -9.67 51.09 -13.53
C LEU A 60 -8.84 52.27 -14.07
N LYS A 61 -7.60 52.03 -14.49
CA LYS A 61 -6.74 53.02 -15.17
C LYS A 61 -7.35 53.49 -16.49
N GLN A 62 -8.00 52.61 -17.24
CA GLN A 62 -8.69 53.00 -18.46
C GLN A 62 -9.91 53.88 -18.16
N ALA A 63 -10.68 53.55 -17.11
CA ALA A 63 -11.78 54.38 -16.64
C ALA A 63 -11.29 55.74 -16.14
N GLU A 64 -10.19 55.78 -15.38
CA GLU A 64 -9.52 57.00 -14.94
C GLU A 64 -9.15 57.89 -16.12
N LYS A 65 -8.52 57.35 -17.17
CA LYS A 65 -8.19 58.10 -18.40
C LYS A 65 -9.43 58.66 -19.09
N ASN A 66 -10.52 57.89 -19.16
CA ASN A 66 -11.77 58.34 -19.77
C ASN A 66 -12.43 59.46 -18.94
N ILE A 67 -12.36 59.38 -17.61
CA ILE A 67 -12.85 60.42 -16.69
C ILE A 67 -12.00 61.68 -16.83
N ALA A 68 -10.66 61.54 -16.86
CA ALA A 68 -9.73 62.64 -17.07
C ALA A 68 -9.99 63.38 -18.39
N PHE A 69 -10.29 62.64 -19.47
CA PHE A 69 -10.70 63.23 -20.75
C PHE A 69 -12.02 64.00 -20.66
N GLY A 70 -13.01 63.49 -19.93
CA GLY A 70 -14.27 64.22 -19.68
C GLY A 70 -14.04 65.56 -18.98
N ILE A 71 -13.14 65.55 -18.01
CA ILE A 71 -12.74 66.70 -17.19
C ILE A 71 -11.88 67.71 -17.97
N GLU A 72 -11.09 67.26 -18.93
CA GLU A 72 -10.31 68.13 -19.83
C GLU A 72 -11.20 69.19 -20.51
N THR A 73 -12.47 68.88 -20.75
CA THR A 73 -13.46 69.84 -21.26
C THR A 73 -13.58 71.08 -20.37
N ALA A 74 -13.60 70.93 -19.04
CA ALA A 74 -13.70 72.05 -18.12
C ALA A 74 -12.43 72.92 -18.12
N TYR A 75 -11.27 72.27 -18.20
CA TYR A 75 -9.98 72.95 -18.37
C TYR A 75 -9.97 73.79 -19.66
N ASN A 76 -10.38 73.19 -20.78
CA ASN A 76 -10.47 73.88 -22.06
C ASN A 76 -11.43 75.07 -22.02
N ILE A 77 -12.59 74.95 -21.36
CA ILE A 77 -13.54 76.06 -21.20
C ILE A 77 -12.96 77.19 -20.36
N ALA A 78 -12.26 76.86 -19.27
CA ALA A 78 -11.63 77.85 -18.41
C ALA A 78 -10.48 78.57 -19.12
N ASP A 79 -9.67 77.88 -19.91
CA ASP A 79 -8.57 78.46 -20.69
C ASP A 79 -9.08 79.32 -21.86
N LEU A 80 -10.14 78.88 -22.54
CA LEU A 80 -10.83 79.69 -23.56
C LEU A 80 -11.48 80.93 -22.93
N THR A 81 -12.06 80.79 -21.74
CA THR A 81 -12.60 81.92 -20.98
C THR A 81 -11.51 82.93 -20.65
N GLN A 82 -10.38 82.45 -20.14
CA GLN A 82 -9.27 83.32 -19.75
C GLN A 82 -8.69 84.07 -20.95
N SER A 83 -8.61 83.44 -22.13
CA SER A 83 -8.06 84.05 -23.35
C SER A 83 -9.08 84.86 -24.16
N ASN A 84 -10.36 84.79 -23.83
CA ASN A 84 -11.41 85.51 -24.55
C ASN A 84 -11.35 87.02 -24.28
N TYR A 85 -11.17 87.80 -25.34
CA TYR A 85 -11.05 89.26 -25.25
C TYR A 85 -12.29 89.93 -24.65
N ASP A 86 -13.49 89.53 -25.05
CA ASP A 86 -14.74 90.14 -24.59
C ASP A 86 -14.93 89.91 -23.09
N ILE A 87 -14.68 88.68 -22.61
CA ILE A 87 -14.75 88.34 -21.19
C ILE A 87 -13.73 89.16 -20.39
N GLN A 88 -12.49 89.26 -20.88
CA GLN A 88 -11.43 90.07 -20.24
C GLN A 88 -11.81 91.56 -20.14
N GLN A 89 -12.38 92.13 -21.21
CA GLN A 89 -12.85 93.52 -21.20
C GLN A 89 -13.98 93.74 -20.19
N ILE A 90 -14.96 92.83 -20.17
CA ILE A 90 -16.11 92.92 -19.26
C ILE A 90 -15.65 92.84 -17.80
N LEU A 91 -14.86 91.81 -17.46
CA LEU A 91 -14.40 91.60 -16.09
C LEU A 91 -13.52 92.77 -15.59
N ARG A 92 -12.69 93.35 -16.47
CA ARG A 92 -11.90 94.55 -16.15
C ARG A 92 -12.76 95.79 -15.94
N THR A 93 -13.79 95.98 -16.77
CA THR A 93 -14.68 97.13 -16.64
C THR A 93 -15.48 97.06 -15.34
N VAL A 94 -15.98 95.87 -14.99
CA VAL A 94 -16.73 95.60 -13.75
C VAL A 94 -15.85 95.73 -12.50
N SER A 95 -14.56 95.39 -12.60
CA SER A 95 -13.63 95.53 -11.46
C SER A 95 -13.20 96.97 -11.19
N GLU A 96 -13.21 97.84 -12.21
CA GLU A 96 -12.79 99.24 -12.10
C GLU A 96 -13.95 100.20 -11.79
N ARG A 97 -15.17 99.94 -12.30
CA ARG A 97 -16.34 100.81 -12.07
C ARG A 97 -17.67 100.07 -12.12
N ALA A 98 -18.71 100.72 -11.58
CA ALA A 98 -20.09 100.27 -11.77
C ALA A 98 -20.53 100.43 -13.24
N LEU A 99 -21.34 99.48 -13.71
CA LEU A 99 -21.90 99.49 -15.06
C LEU A 99 -23.14 100.38 -15.16
N THR A 100 -23.33 100.98 -16.33
CA THR A 100 -24.59 101.63 -16.70
C THR A 100 -25.64 100.59 -17.12
N SER A 101 -26.93 100.93 -17.04
CA SER A 101 -28.02 100.00 -17.38
C SER A 101 -27.95 99.46 -18.82
N GLY A 102 -27.38 100.23 -19.76
CA GLY A 102 -27.16 99.78 -21.14
C GLY A 102 -26.01 98.77 -21.24
N GLU A 103 -24.87 99.06 -20.59
CA GLU A 103 -23.71 98.16 -20.53
C GLU A 103 -24.05 96.82 -19.87
N VAL A 104 -24.94 96.83 -18.88
CA VAL A 104 -25.47 95.61 -18.25
C VAL A 104 -26.13 94.69 -19.29
N ILE A 105 -26.98 95.24 -20.17
CA ILE A 105 -27.69 94.46 -21.21
C ILE A 105 -26.72 93.96 -22.28
N ASP A 106 -25.78 94.81 -22.72
CA ASP A 106 -24.81 94.46 -23.75
C ASP A 106 -23.85 93.35 -23.26
N PHE A 107 -23.35 93.48 -22.03
CA PHE A 107 -22.48 92.49 -21.42
C PHE A 107 -23.22 91.18 -21.16
N PHE A 108 -24.48 91.25 -20.71
CA PHE A 108 -25.32 90.08 -20.55
C PHE A 108 -25.49 89.31 -21.87
N ASN A 109 -25.76 90.00 -22.98
CA ASN A 109 -25.93 89.34 -24.29
C ASN A 109 -24.62 88.72 -24.79
N LEU A 110 -23.48 89.41 -24.64
CA LEU A 110 -22.17 88.90 -25.03
C LEU A 110 -21.77 87.66 -24.23
N LEU A 111 -21.93 87.70 -22.91
CA LEU A 111 -21.62 86.56 -22.06
C LEU A 111 -22.60 85.41 -22.27
N SER A 112 -23.90 85.67 -22.46
CA SER A 112 -24.91 84.65 -22.83
C SER A 112 -24.51 83.89 -24.09
N LYS A 113 -24.09 84.64 -25.13
CA LYS A 113 -23.62 84.05 -26.38
C LYS A 113 -22.39 83.18 -26.16
N ASN A 114 -21.43 83.62 -25.34
CA ASN A 114 -20.25 82.84 -25.01
C ASN A 114 -20.58 81.57 -24.21
N VAL A 115 -21.42 81.65 -23.18
CA VAL A 115 -21.86 80.49 -22.38
C VAL A 115 -22.62 79.47 -23.22
N SER A 116 -23.50 79.94 -24.11
CA SER A 116 -24.29 79.07 -24.99
C SER A 116 -23.45 78.23 -25.95
N ASN A 117 -22.19 78.62 -26.22
CA ASN A 117 -21.28 77.84 -27.06
C ASN A 117 -20.78 76.57 -26.35
N TYR A 118 -20.79 76.56 -25.02
CA TYR A 118 -20.24 75.52 -24.16
C TYR A 118 -21.32 74.68 -23.48
N VAL A 119 -22.40 75.31 -23.01
CA VAL A 119 -23.50 74.62 -22.32
C VAL A 119 -24.25 73.69 -23.28
N GLY A 120 -24.50 72.45 -22.83
CA GLY A 120 -25.17 71.42 -23.65
C GLY A 120 -24.25 70.65 -24.60
N LYS A 121 -22.93 70.93 -24.60
CA LYS A 121 -21.91 70.12 -25.26
C LYS A 121 -21.03 69.44 -24.20
N SER A 122 -20.60 68.21 -24.45
CA SER A 122 -19.57 67.52 -23.66
C SER A 122 -19.80 67.49 -22.14
N ASN A 123 -21.03 67.16 -21.71
CA ASN A 123 -21.44 67.02 -20.30
C ASN A 123 -21.45 68.31 -19.45
N VAL A 124 -21.34 69.48 -20.08
CA VAL A 124 -21.37 70.79 -19.37
C VAL A 124 -22.81 71.21 -19.12
N LEU A 125 -23.19 71.29 -17.85
CA LEU A 125 -24.50 71.76 -17.40
C LEU A 125 -24.55 73.28 -17.36
N LYS A 126 -23.50 73.89 -16.83
CA LYS A 126 -23.46 75.32 -16.57
C LYS A 126 -22.05 75.87 -16.62
N VAL A 127 -21.96 77.15 -17.00
CA VAL A 127 -20.75 77.95 -16.79
C VAL A 127 -21.20 79.22 -16.06
N SER A 128 -20.58 79.46 -14.92
CA SER A 128 -20.88 80.56 -14.01
C SER A 128 -19.64 81.43 -13.84
N TYR A 129 -19.79 82.75 -13.84
CA TYR A 129 -18.65 83.66 -13.63
C TYR A 129 -18.85 84.48 -12.36
N PHE A 130 -17.80 84.57 -11.57
CA PHE A 130 -17.77 85.31 -10.31
C PHE A 130 -16.84 86.51 -10.43
N MET A 131 -17.38 87.70 -10.26
CA MET A 131 -16.68 88.96 -10.56
C MET A 131 -16.40 89.75 -9.29
N LYS A 132 -15.30 90.51 -9.28
CA LYS A 132 -14.93 91.42 -8.20
C LYS A 132 -15.60 92.78 -8.42
N GLY A 133 -16.78 93.03 -7.84
CA GLY A 133 -17.55 94.27 -8.02
C GLY A 133 -19.04 94.09 -7.69
N ASN A 134 -19.82 95.18 -7.62
CA ASN A 134 -21.24 95.13 -7.26
C ASN A 134 -22.08 94.51 -8.40
N PRO A 135 -22.71 93.34 -8.20
CA PRO A 135 -23.45 92.65 -9.23
C PRO A 135 -24.89 93.17 -9.26
N THR A 136 -25.19 94.21 -10.02
CA THR A 136 -26.60 94.52 -10.37
C THR A 136 -27.23 93.42 -11.25
N PHE A 137 -26.48 92.35 -11.58
CA PHE A 137 -26.85 91.18 -12.37
C PHE A 137 -27.56 90.06 -11.61
N VAL A 138 -27.87 90.25 -10.32
CA VAL A 138 -28.48 89.18 -9.51
C VAL A 138 -29.80 88.73 -10.13
N SER A 139 -29.85 87.45 -10.54
CA SER A 139 -31.03 86.61 -10.84
C SER A 139 -31.51 86.42 -12.28
N ALA A 140 -30.92 87.02 -13.31
CA ALA A 140 -31.26 86.68 -14.69
C ALA A 140 -30.24 85.71 -15.30
N SER A 141 -30.68 84.50 -15.68
CA SER A 141 -29.88 83.60 -16.52
C SER A 141 -29.36 84.36 -17.76
N PRO A 142 -28.04 84.42 -18.02
CA PRO A 142 -26.96 83.57 -17.48
C PRO A 142 -26.28 84.01 -16.16
N ASN A 143 -25.64 83.01 -15.55
CA ASN A 143 -25.21 82.91 -14.16
C ASN A 143 -23.95 83.74 -13.82
N PHE A 144 -24.13 85.05 -13.68
CA PHE A 144 -23.09 85.95 -13.17
C PHE A 144 -23.33 86.28 -11.71
N PHE A 145 -22.29 86.16 -10.92
CA PHE A 145 -22.37 86.31 -9.47
C PHE A 145 -21.28 87.25 -8.96
N GLY A 146 -21.55 87.91 -7.85
CA GLY A 146 -20.52 88.61 -7.10
C GLY A 146 -19.61 87.61 -6.40
N ILE A 147 -18.32 87.94 -6.28
CA ILE A 147 -17.35 87.13 -5.53
C ILE A 147 -17.77 86.86 -4.07
N ASP A 148 -18.59 87.74 -3.49
CA ASP A 148 -19.10 87.61 -2.12
C ASP A 148 -19.94 86.33 -1.94
N GLN A 149 -20.57 85.82 -3.01
CA GLN A 149 -21.29 84.54 -2.98
C GLN A 149 -20.36 83.32 -2.87
N LEU A 150 -19.11 83.41 -3.35
CA LEU A 150 -18.10 82.36 -3.16
C LEU A 150 -17.46 82.41 -1.76
N GLN A 151 -17.40 83.59 -1.12
CA GLN A 151 -16.76 83.77 0.19
C GLN A 151 -17.53 83.11 1.34
N LEU A 152 -18.82 82.87 1.16
CA LEU A 152 -19.71 82.27 2.15
C LEU A 152 -19.52 80.75 2.31
N GLU A 153 -18.70 80.11 1.48
CA GLU A 153 -18.63 78.65 1.36
C GLU A 153 -17.38 78.02 2.02
N ALA A 154 -17.61 76.90 2.71
CA ALA A 154 -16.54 76.11 3.32
C ALA A 154 -15.69 75.43 2.24
N GLY A 155 -14.36 75.60 2.31
CA GLY A 155 -13.40 74.92 1.42
C GLY A 155 -12.96 75.68 0.17
N LEU A 156 -13.55 76.85 -0.12
CA LEU A 156 -13.14 77.78 -1.19
C LEU A 156 -12.18 78.90 -0.72
N GLN A 157 -12.01 79.08 0.59
CA GLN A 157 -11.11 80.09 1.17
C GLN A 157 -9.67 80.02 0.62
N PRO A 158 -9.02 78.84 0.46
CA PRO A 158 -7.66 78.79 -0.08
C PRO A 158 -7.55 79.32 -1.53
N LEU A 159 -8.63 79.20 -2.32
CA LEU A 159 -8.71 79.69 -3.69
C LEU A 159 -8.91 81.22 -3.73
N LEU A 160 -9.70 81.75 -2.80
CA LEU A 160 -9.95 83.19 -2.65
C LEU A 160 -8.73 83.93 -2.05
N GLU A 161 -7.97 83.27 -1.19
CA GLU A 161 -6.69 83.75 -0.64
C GLU A 161 -5.52 83.64 -1.65
N GLY A 162 -5.74 83.02 -2.82
CA GLY A 162 -4.72 82.84 -3.85
C GLY A 162 -3.65 81.80 -3.53
N LYS A 163 -3.88 80.93 -2.54
CA LYS A 163 -2.97 79.81 -2.18
C LYS A 163 -3.04 78.68 -3.21
N ILE A 164 -4.21 78.47 -3.80
CA ILE A 164 -4.46 77.55 -4.92
C ILE A 164 -5.07 78.33 -6.08
N LYS A 165 -4.86 77.87 -7.31
CA LYS A 165 -5.30 78.57 -8.54
C LYS A 165 -6.57 77.99 -9.15
N GLU A 166 -6.81 76.72 -8.86
CA GLU A 166 -7.94 75.94 -9.34
C GLU A 166 -8.26 74.87 -8.32
N LYS A 167 -9.51 74.40 -8.33
CA LYS A 167 -9.93 73.29 -7.48
C LYS A 167 -11.17 72.60 -8.04
N TRP A 168 -11.20 71.29 -7.85
CA TRP A 168 -12.35 70.44 -8.13
C TRP A 168 -13.14 70.17 -6.86
N PHE A 169 -14.45 70.14 -7.00
CA PHE A 169 -15.38 69.79 -5.94
C PHE A 169 -16.48 68.91 -6.50
N TYR A 170 -17.02 68.05 -5.66
CA TYR A 170 -18.28 67.39 -5.94
C TYR A 170 -19.41 68.16 -5.25
N ALA A 171 -20.61 68.17 -5.84
CA ALA A 171 -21.74 68.95 -5.35
C ALA A 171 -22.03 68.76 -3.84
N SER A 172 -21.90 67.53 -3.32
CA SER A 172 -22.13 67.26 -1.90
C SER A 172 -21.02 67.74 -0.96
N ASP A 173 -19.86 68.14 -1.48
CA ASP A 173 -18.77 68.73 -0.68
C ASP A 173 -19.02 70.23 -0.39
N VAL A 174 -20.01 70.86 -1.04
CA VAL A 174 -20.35 72.28 -0.87
C VAL A 174 -21.80 72.42 -0.38
N GLU A 175 -21.98 72.56 0.94
CA GLU A 175 -23.29 72.45 1.60
C GLU A 175 -24.26 73.64 1.34
N HIS A 176 -23.80 74.78 0.80
CA HIS A 176 -24.62 76.01 0.75
C HIS A 176 -24.73 76.73 -0.60
N LEU A 177 -24.12 76.21 -1.68
CA LEU A 177 -24.31 76.78 -3.02
C LEU A 177 -25.74 76.49 -3.50
N SER A 178 -26.64 77.47 -3.36
CA SER A 178 -28.03 77.43 -3.86
C SER A 178 -28.14 77.28 -5.39
N ILE A 179 -27.00 77.26 -6.07
CA ILE A 179 -26.80 77.24 -7.51
C ILE A 179 -26.68 75.80 -8.03
N VAL A 180 -26.31 74.86 -7.15
CA VAL A 180 -26.00 73.45 -7.44
C VAL A 180 -27.23 72.60 -7.17
N GLN A 181 -27.67 71.82 -8.16
CA GLN A 181 -28.84 70.95 -8.03
C GLN A 181 -28.53 69.55 -8.55
N GLY A 182 -28.11 68.66 -7.65
CA GLY A 182 -28.01 67.23 -7.92
C GLY A 182 -26.57 66.70 -7.97
N ASP A 183 -26.36 65.74 -8.86
CA ASP A 183 -25.12 64.95 -8.98
C ASP A 183 -24.17 65.64 -9.98
N GLU A 184 -23.41 66.61 -9.49
CA GLU A 184 -22.62 67.52 -10.32
C GLU A 184 -21.15 67.59 -9.87
N VAL A 185 -20.26 67.76 -10.84
CA VAL A 185 -18.82 67.98 -10.60
C VAL A 185 -18.49 69.42 -10.95
N LEU A 186 -17.91 70.15 -10.00
CA LEU A 186 -17.60 71.56 -10.12
C LEU A 186 -16.10 71.78 -10.29
N PHE A 187 -15.75 72.57 -11.29
CA PHE A 187 -14.40 73.06 -11.51
C PHE A 187 -14.36 74.57 -11.38
N ILE A 188 -13.56 75.09 -10.47
CA ILE A 188 -13.40 76.54 -10.29
C ILE A 188 -11.95 76.92 -10.55
N LYS A 189 -11.74 77.92 -11.41
CA LYS A 189 -10.42 78.45 -11.77
C LYS A 189 -10.40 79.97 -11.71
N GLU A 190 -9.29 80.53 -11.24
CA GLU A 190 -9.07 81.98 -11.27
C GLU A 190 -8.96 82.52 -12.72
N ILE A 191 -9.54 83.69 -12.98
CA ILE A 191 -9.37 84.43 -14.24
C ILE A 191 -8.43 85.59 -13.98
N LYS A 192 -7.24 85.55 -14.57
CA LYS A 192 -6.24 86.62 -14.48
C LYS A 192 -6.37 87.60 -15.64
N ASP A 193 -6.00 88.84 -15.39
CA ASP A 193 -5.84 89.85 -16.43
C ASP A 193 -4.65 89.47 -17.32
N ILE A 194 -4.90 89.26 -18.61
CA ILE A 194 -3.84 88.92 -19.59
C ILE A 194 -2.80 90.05 -19.68
N ASN A 195 -3.19 91.31 -19.42
CA ASN A 195 -2.29 92.46 -19.45
C ASN A 195 -1.59 92.68 -18.10
N ARG A 196 -2.14 92.13 -17.01
CA ARG A 196 -1.62 92.25 -15.63
C ARG A 196 -1.73 90.90 -14.92
N PHE A 197 -0.83 89.97 -15.23
CA PHE A 197 -0.87 88.58 -14.73
C PHE A 197 -0.93 88.39 -13.20
N GLN A 198 -0.62 89.43 -12.41
CA GLN A 198 -0.73 89.43 -10.94
C GLN A 198 -2.12 89.87 -10.44
N HIS A 199 -3.02 90.28 -11.34
CA HIS A 199 -4.34 90.78 -11.01
C HIS A 199 -5.41 89.75 -11.38
N VAL A 200 -6.15 89.26 -10.38
CA VAL A 200 -7.29 88.36 -10.56
C VAL A 200 -8.53 89.21 -10.79
N LEU A 201 -9.16 89.02 -11.96
CA LEU A 201 -10.36 89.72 -12.38
C LEU A 201 -11.64 89.05 -11.86
N GLY A 202 -11.59 87.74 -11.64
CA GLY A 202 -12.72 86.95 -11.18
C GLY A 202 -12.42 85.45 -11.20
N TYR A 203 -13.46 84.63 -11.14
CA TYR A 203 -13.38 83.17 -11.22
C TYR A 203 -14.38 82.65 -12.25
N VAL A 204 -14.00 81.60 -12.96
CA VAL A 204 -14.91 80.80 -13.78
C VAL A 204 -15.21 79.50 -13.03
N MET A 205 -16.48 79.14 -12.98
CA MET A 205 -16.95 77.85 -12.48
C MET A 205 -17.61 77.11 -13.62
N VAL A 206 -17.14 75.89 -13.89
CA VAL A 206 -17.71 74.97 -14.85
C VAL A 206 -18.39 73.85 -14.08
N GLU A 207 -19.68 73.68 -14.29
CA GLU A 207 -20.50 72.64 -13.68
C GLU A 207 -20.71 71.53 -14.72
N LEU A 208 -20.22 70.33 -14.42
CA LEU A 208 -20.36 69.13 -15.25
C LEU A 208 -21.38 68.17 -14.65
N ASP A 209 -22.16 67.49 -15.50
CA ASP A 209 -23.07 66.42 -15.07
C ASP A 209 -22.27 65.18 -14.65
N ALA A 210 -22.32 64.76 -13.38
CA ALA A 210 -21.56 63.61 -12.92
C ALA A 210 -22.01 62.28 -13.57
N LYS A 211 -23.13 62.25 -14.32
CA LYS A 211 -23.57 61.09 -15.11
C LYS A 211 -22.49 60.54 -16.03
N PHE A 212 -21.58 61.35 -16.57
CA PHE A 212 -20.50 60.81 -17.42
C PHE A 212 -19.54 59.91 -16.61
N ILE A 213 -19.23 60.27 -15.36
CA ILE A 213 -18.40 59.47 -14.46
C ILE A 213 -19.11 58.16 -14.14
N TRP A 214 -20.39 58.25 -13.76
CA TRP A 214 -21.19 57.06 -13.44
C TRP A 214 -21.38 56.16 -14.66
N SER A 215 -21.56 56.71 -15.87
CA SER A 215 -21.63 55.92 -17.11
C SER A 215 -20.34 55.13 -17.36
N ILE A 216 -19.17 55.78 -17.24
CA ILE A 216 -17.87 55.13 -17.43
C ILE A 216 -17.66 54.02 -16.41
N LEU A 217 -18.03 54.26 -15.14
CA LEU A 217 -17.88 53.27 -14.08
C LEU A 217 -18.90 52.12 -14.18
N ASN A 218 -20.12 52.40 -14.64
CA ASN A 218 -21.15 51.37 -14.87
C ASN A 218 -20.86 50.51 -16.11
N ASP A 219 -20.10 51.01 -17.07
CA ASP A 219 -19.63 50.22 -18.22
C ASP A 219 -18.58 49.17 -17.84
N ILE A 220 -17.94 49.32 -16.67
CA ILE A 220 -17.00 48.32 -16.15
C ILE A 220 -17.80 47.07 -15.74
N ARG A 221 -17.56 45.96 -16.43
CA ARG A 221 -18.13 44.67 -16.05
C ARG A 221 -17.50 44.18 -14.75
N LEU A 222 -18.17 44.48 -13.65
CA LEU A 222 -17.77 44.02 -12.34
C LEU A 222 -18.06 42.53 -12.17
N PRO A 223 -17.20 41.79 -11.44
CA PRO A 223 -17.56 40.45 -11.00
C PRO A 223 -18.72 40.54 -10.01
N ASP A 224 -19.56 39.51 -9.97
CA ASP A 224 -20.67 39.42 -9.00
C ASP A 224 -20.12 39.72 -7.59
N GLY A 225 -20.77 40.60 -6.81
CA GLY A 225 -20.29 40.87 -5.45
C GLY A 225 -19.16 41.90 -5.33
N ALA A 226 -18.79 42.61 -6.40
CA ALA A 226 -17.87 43.74 -6.33
C ALA A 226 -18.60 45.09 -6.34
N GLU A 227 -17.96 46.09 -5.74
CA GLU A 227 -18.51 47.44 -5.60
C GLU A 227 -17.48 48.47 -6.06
N THR A 228 -17.94 49.45 -6.85
CA THR A 228 -17.11 50.60 -7.23
C THR A 228 -17.41 51.77 -6.30
N LEU A 229 -16.36 52.29 -5.67
CA LEU A 229 -16.37 53.43 -4.77
C LEU A 229 -15.56 54.58 -5.38
N VAL A 230 -16.10 55.79 -5.32
CA VAL A 230 -15.41 57.02 -5.71
C VAL A 230 -15.29 57.92 -4.49
N MET A 231 -14.08 58.42 -4.22
CA MET A 231 -13.77 59.20 -3.03
C MET A 231 -13.04 60.49 -3.41
N SER A 232 -13.44 61.59 -2.78
CA SER A 232 -12.65 62.82 -2.76
C SER A 232 -11.64 62.76 -1.59
N PRO A 233 -10.60 63.61 -1.57
CA PRO A 233 -9.66 63.70 -0.45
C PRO A 233 -10.32 63.93 0.92
N SER A 234 -11.54 64.46 0.96
CA SER A 234 -12.24 64.81 2.20
C SER A 234 -13.38 63.85 2.57
N LYS A 235 -14.08 63.24 1.60
CA LYS A 235 -15.29 62.42 1.84
C LYS A 235 -15.54 61.41 0.72
N ARG A 236 -16.42 60.43 1.01
CA ARG A 236 -17.01 59.54 -0.01
C ARG A 236 -17.94 60.33 -0.92
N ILE A 237 -17.70 60.30 -2.23
CA ILE A 237 -18.51 61.02 -3.23
C ILE A 237 -19.77 60.21 -3.57
N GLY A 238 -19.63 58.92 -3.87
CA GLY A 238 -20.77 58.08 -4.26
C GLY A 238 -20.38 56.63 -4.58
N GLN A 239 -21.37 55.84 -4.99
CA GLN A 239 -21.23 54.42 -5.32
C GLN A 239 -22.00 54.11 -6.61
N ALA A 240 -21.33 53.47 -7.57
CA ALA A 240 -21.93 53.17 -8.88
C ALA A 240 -22.87 51.94 -8.84
N GLN A 241 -22.55 50.96 -7.99
CA GLN A 241 -23.30 49.70 -7.87
C GLN A 241 -23.36 49.25 -6.40
N LEU A 242 -24.57 49.14 -5.84
CA LEU A 242 -24.82 48.73 -4.44
C LEU A 242 -25.05 47.21 -4.35
N LEU A 243 -24.36 46.54 -3.43
CA LEU A 243 -24.78 45.22 -2.96
C LEU A 243 -25.95 45.35 -1.97
N ALA A 244 -26.83 44.34 -1.97
CA ALA A 244 -27.69 44.08 -0.82
C ALA A 244 -26.80 43.68 0.38
N GLY A 245 -26.46 44.65 1.25
CA GLY A 245 -25.57 44.47 2.40
C GLY A 245 -24.16 45.11 2.27
N GLY A 246 -23.94 45.97 1.28
CA GLY A 246 -22.63 46.52 0.88
C GLY A 246 -21.98 47.60 1.76
N SER A 247 -22.69 48.15 2.74
CA SER A 247 -22.14 49.25 3.56
C SER A 247 -20.90 48.84 4.36
N ASP A 248 -20.87 47.60 4.85
CA ASP A 248 -19.84 47.11 5.78
C ASP A 248 -18.44 47.01 5.13
N VAL A 249 -18.34 46.67 3.85
CA VAL A 249 -17.04 46.53 3.14
C VAL A 249 -16.48 47.89 2.74
N SER A 250 -17.35 48.81 2.31
CA SER A 250 -16.96 50.17 1.96
C SER A 250 -16.45 50.93 3.19
N ASP A 251 -17.10 50.76 4.34
CA ASP A 251 -16.71 51.43 5.59
C ASP A 251 -15.36 50.90 6.12
N LEU A 252 -15.14 49.57 6.05
CA LEU A 252 -13.85 48.95 6.40
C LEU A 252 -12.68 49.44 5.52
N PHE A 253 -12.93 49.72 4.24
CA PHE A 253 -11.90 50.25 3.35
C PHE A 253 -11.56 51.72 3.67
N LEU A 254 -12.56 52.52 4.05
CA LEU A 254 -12.37 53.92 4.45
C LEU A 254 -11.49 54.04 5.71
N GLU A 255 -11.55 53.08 6.62
CA GLU A 255 -10.66 53.01 7.79
C GLU A 255 -9.21 52.63 7.42
N SER A 256 -8.99 52.02 6.25
CA SER A 256 -7.69 51.49 5.81
C SER A 256 -7.22 52.10 4.49
N LEU A 257 -7.39 53.41 4.30
CA LEU A 257 -7.00 54.10 3.08
C LEU A 257 -5.50 53.95 2.80
N PRO A 258 -5.11 53.37 1.65
CA PRO A 258 -3.70 53.22 1.30
C PRO A 258 -3.06 54.56 0.93
N GLU A 259 -1.78 54.73 1.29
CA GLU A 259 -0.99 55.94 0.95
C GLU A 259 -0.55 55.97 -0.52
N ASP A 260 -0.43 54.79 -1.15
CA ASP A 260 0.01 54.65 -2.53
C ASP A 260 -0.98 55.31 -3.53
N GLU A 261 -0.48 55.72 -4.70
CA GLU A 261 -1.31 56.30 -5.76
C GLU A 261 -2.16 55.25 -6.49
N GLU A 262 -1.68 54.00 -6.53
CA GLU A 262 -2.34 52.89 -7.19
C GLU A 262 -1.87 51.56 -6.59
N GLY A 263 -2.74 50.54 -6.61
CA GLY A 263 -2.33 49.22 -6.14
C GLY A 263 -3.46 48.25 -5.90
N ILE A 264 -3.06 47.08 -5.38
CA ILE A 264 -3.95 46.02 -4.91
C ILE A 264 -3.61 45.81 -3.44
N VAL A 265 -4.58 46.06 -2.56
CA VAL A 265 -4.41 45.89 -1.10
C VAL A 265 -5.45 44.95 -0.55
N SER A 266 -5.04 44.14 0.43
CA SER A 266 -5.97 43.34 1.23
C SER A 266 -6.34 44.10 2.50
N PHE A 267 -7.63 44.14 2.84
CA PHE A 267 -8.15 44.84 4.02
C PHE A 267 -9.26 44.02 4.71
N GLY A 268 -9.57 44.37 5.96
CA GLY A 268 -10.57 43.69 6.78
C GLY A 268 -9.99 42.78 7.89
N PRO A 269 -10.84 42.26 8.79
CA PRO A 269 -10.42 41.39 9.88
C PRO A 269 -9.86 40.06 9.36
N ALA A 270 -8.96 39.42 10.12
CA ALA A 270 -8.19 38.24 9.70
C ALA A 270 -9.03 37.03 9.20
N GLU A 271 -10.34 36.99 9.47
CA GLU A 271 -11.27 35.94 9.02
C GLU A 271 -12.01 36.28 7.71
N ARG A 272 -11.97 37.53 7.23
CA ARG A 272 -12.61 38.00 5.99
C ARG A 272 -11.65 38.92 5.23
N THR A 273 -10.78 38.32 4.43
CA THR A 273 -9.91 39.05 3.53
C THR A 273 -10.72 39.65 2.38
N ASN A 274 -10.85 40.98 2.39
CA ASN A 274 -11.33 41.74 1.25
C ASN A 274 -10.14 42.31 0.50
N TYR A 275 -10.36 42.66 -0.75
CA TYR A 275 -9.35 43.22 -1.62
C TYR A 275 -9.89 44.49 -2.26
N ALA A 276 -9.05 45.52 -2.31
CA ALA A 276 -9.33 46.75 -3.00
C ALA A 276 -8.31 46.93 -4.11
N VAL A 277 -8.81 47.21 -5.32
CA VAL A 277 -8.01 47.68 -6.43
C VAL A 277 -8.30 49.17 -6.56
N PHE A 278 -7.29 50.02 -6.41
CA PHE A 278 -7.49 51.46 -6.41
C PHE A 278 -6.50 52.18 -7.30
N SER A 279 -6.92 53.36 -7.76
CA SER A 279 -6.10 54.28 -8.54
C SER A 279 -6.59 55.71 -8.28
N ARG A 280 -5.64 56.62 -8.07
CA ARG A 280 -5.89 58.04 -7.90
C ARG A 280 -5.87 58.73 -9.26
N THR A 281 -6.94 59.47 -9.56
CA THR A 281 -7.06 60.24 -10.81
C THR A 281 -6.13 61.44 -10.80
N LYS A 282 -5.24 61.52 -11.79
CA LYS A 282 -4.35 62.68 -11.97
C LYS A 282 -5.20 63.91 -12.35
N GLY A 283 -5.12 64.97 -11.53
CA GLY A 283 -5.81 66.25 -11.74
C GLY A 283 -7.02 66.50 -10.83
N LEU A 284 -7.72 65.45 -10.38
CA LEU A 284 -8.84 65.57 -9.43
C LEU A 284 -8.46 65.32 -7.97
N GLU A 285 -7.34 64.63 -7.74
CA GLU A 285 -6.99 64.02 -6.44
C GLU A 285 -8.01 62.98 -5.93
N TRP A 286 -9.01 62.63 -6.74
CA TRP A 286 -10.02 61.63 -6.40
C TRP A 286 -9.44 60.22 -6.51
N GLN A 287 -9.91 59.33 -5.65
CA GLN A 287 -9.52 57.92 -5.66
C GLN A 287 -10.72 57.07 -6.06
N ILE A 288 -10.52 56.27 -7.10
CA ILE A 288 -11.48 55.27 -7.55
C ILE A 288 -11.00 53.95 -6.96
N ALA A 289 -11.86 53.24 -6.25
CA ALA A 289 -11.56 51.96 -5.65
C ALA A 289 -12.63 50.95 -6.06
N LEU A 290 -12.18 49.80 -6.54
CA LEU A 290 -13.00 48.63 -6.76
C LEU A 290 -12.79 47.67 -5.60
N LEU A 291 -13.85 47.46 -4.82
CA LEU A 291 -13.87 46.61 -3.64
C LEU A 291 -14.43 45.24 -4.00
N MET A 292 -13.76 44.19 -3.55
CA MET A 292 -14.14 42.82 -3.84
C MET A 292 -13.78 41.89 -2.68
N THR A 293 -14.68 40.97 -2.37
CA THR A 293 -14.38 39.91 -1.39
C THR A 293 -13.59 38.78 -2.07
N GLU A 294 -12.78 38.04 -1.31
CA GLU A 294 -12.03 36.86 -1.80
C GLU A 294 -12.86 35.88 -2.63
N LYS A 295 -14.14 35.68 -2.28
CA LYS A 295 -15.07 34.77 -2.98
C LYS A 295 -15.29 35.13 -4.46
N HIS A 296 -15.14 36.41 -4.81
CA HIS A 296 -15.50 36.96 -6.12
C HIS A 296 -14.27 37.29 -7.01
N LEU A 297 -13.07 37.19 -6.45
CA LEU A 297 -11.79 37.49 -7.11
C LEU A 297 -11.25 36.40 -8.05
N GLY A 298 -11.78 35.20 -7.94
CA GLY A 298 -11.27 34.05 -8.66
C GLY A 298 -12.36 33.03 -8.84
N MET A 299 -12.96 33.04 -10.03
CA MET A 299 -13.77 31.98 -10.65
C MET A 299 -14.06 30.78 -9.74
N ASN A 300 -15.32 30.55 -9.35
CA ASN A 300 -15.81 29.33 -8.71
C ASN A 300 -14.68 28.50 -8.04
N SER A 301 -14.03 29.05 -7.00
CA SER A 301 -12.89 28.40 -6.32
C SER A 301 -13.20 26.94 -5.94
N ARG A 302 -14.49 26.66 -5.71
CA ARG A 302 -15.06 25.33 -5.52
C ARG A 302 -14.82 24.36 -6.68
N TRP A 303 -14.88 24.77 -7.94
CA TRP A 303 -14.61 23.88 -9.08
C TRP A 303 -13.14 23.46 -9.12
N ILE A 304 -12.20 24.41 -8.99
CA ILE A 304 -10.75 24.11 -8.96
C ILE A 304 -10.45 23.24 -7.73
N GLN A 305 -11.02 23.57 -6.57
CA GLN A 305 -10.89 22.78 -5.35
C GLN A 305 -11.43 21.36 -5.53
N ASN A 306 -12.66 21.21 -6.05
CA ASN A 306 -13.27 19.90 -6.29
C ASN A 306 -12.52 19.09 -7.34
N PHE A 307 -11.99 19.75 -8.38
CA PHE A 307 -11.15 19.12 -9.39
C PHE A 307 -9.85 18.60 -8.76
N MET A 308 -9.16 19.40 -7.95
CA MET A 308 -7.94 19.00 -7.25
C MET A 308 -8.21 17.87 -6.24
N LEU A 309 -9.30 17.96 -5.47
CA LEU A 309 -9.72 16.89 -4.55
C LEU A 309 -10.10 15.61 -5.31
N GLY A 310 -10.78 15.72 -6.46
CA GLY A 310 -11.10 14.61 -7.33
C GLY A 310 -9.85 13.94 -7.89
N LEU A 311 -8.91 14.71 -8.40
CA LEU A 311 -7.61 14.24 -8.89
C LEU A 311 -6.82 13.54 -7.77
N ALA A 312 -6.76 14.15 -6.58
CA ALA A 312 -6.12 13.56 -5.39
C ALA A 312 -6.78 12.23 -5.00
N GLY A 313 -8.13 12.17 -5.06
CA GLY A 313 -8.90 10.95 -4.83
C GLY A 313 -8.57 9.84 -5.82
N VAL A 314 -8.54 10.15 -7.13
CA VAL A 314 -8.18 9.19 -8.18
C VAL A 314 -6.75 8.66 -7.98
N VAL A 315 -5.78 9.54 -7.75
CA VAL A 315 -4.38 9.15 -7.49
C VAL A 315 -4.29 8.29 -6.23
N SER A 316 -5.02 8.63 -5.17
CA SER A 316 -5.06 7.85 -3.94
C SER A 316 -5.66 6.46 -4.16
N ILE A 317 -6.73 6.33 -4.95
CA ILE A 317 -7.33 5.04 -5.30
C ILE A 317 -6.33 4.17 -6.07
N ILE A 318 -5.65 4.74 -7.08
CA ILE A 318 -4.62 4.04 -7.85
C ILE A 318 -3.47 3.60 -6.94
N ALA A 319 -3.03 4.46 -6.02
CA ALA A 319 -1.99 4.17 -5.04
C ALA A 319 -2.39 3.01 -4.12
N ILE A 320 -3.63 2.99 -3.64
CA ILE A 320 -4.17 1.91 -2.81
C ILE A 320 -4.16 0.59 -3.59
N ILE A 321 -4.71 0.59 -4.81
CA ILE A 321 -4.79 -0.61 -5.66
C ILE A 321 -3.40 -1.17 -5.94
N THR A 322 -2.47 -0.34 -6.39
CA THR A 322 -1.09 -0.74 -6.69
C THR A 322 -0.36 -1.25 -5.44
N ALA A 323 -0.50 -0.57 -4.29
CA ALA A 323 0.07 -1.03 -3.03
C ALA A 323 -0.45 -2.42 -2.62
N PHE A 324 -1.74 -2.70 -2.79
CA PHE A 324 -2.32 -4.02 -2.50
C PHE A 324 -1.84 -5.11 -3.47
N ILE A 325 -1.73 -4.82 -4.77
CA ILE A 325 -1.26 -5.76 -5.79
C ILE A 325 0.21 -6.12 -5.55
N ILE A 326 1.08 -5.13 -5.39
CA ILE A 326 2.53 -5.32 -5.21
C ILE A 326 2.81 -6.02 -3.88
N SER A 327 2.20 -5.55 -2.78
CA SER A 327 2.38 -6.19 -1.47
C SER A 327 1.87 -7.63 -1.47
N GLY A 328 0.74 -7.87 -2.14
CA GLY A 328 0.16 -9.22 -2.30
C GLY A 328 1.06 -10.17 -3.09
N SER A 329 1.65 -9.71 -4.21
CA SER A 329 2.48 -10.54 -5.07
C SER A 329 3.78 -10.98 -4.37
N ILE A 330 4.45 -10.05 -3.68
CA ILE A 330 5.70 -10.32 -2.93
C ILE A 330 5.42 -11.27 -1.76
N THR A 331 4.43 -10.95 -0.92
CA THR A 331 4.16 -11.75 0.29
C THR A 331 3.61 -13.14 -0.01
N LYS A 332 2.86 -13.31 -1.10
CA LYS A 332 2.38 -14.64 -1.54
C LYS A 332 3.56 -15.57 -1.88
N ARG A 333 4.55 -15.08 -2.61
CA ARG A 333 5.76 -15.84 -2.96
C ARG A 333 6.58 -16.19 -1.72
N LEU A 334 6.83 -15.22 -0.84
CA LEU A 334 7.54 -15.46 0.43
C LEU A 334 6.83 -16.48 1.33
N LYS A 335 5.51 -16.41 1.46
CA LYS A 335 4.74 -17.40 2.24
C LYS A 335 4.87 -18.81 1.67
N LYS A 336 4.99 -18.95 0.35
CA LYS A 336 5.22 -20.26 -0.30
C LYS A 336 6.58 -20.83 0.09
N LEU A 337 7.64 -20.03 0.02
CA LEU A 337 8.98 -20.44 0.45
C LEU A 337 9.03 -20.79 1.94
N VAL A 338 8.42 -19.98 2.81
CA VAL A 338 8.31 -20.28 4.25
C VAL A 338 7.57 -21.59 4.50
N LYS A 339 6.53 -21.90 3.71
CA LYS A 339 5.86 -23.21 3.79
C LYS A 339 6.82 -24.34 3.40
N LEU A 340 7.58 -24.21 2.31
CA LEU A 340 8.55 -25.25 1.90
C LEU A 340 9.59 -25.50 3.00
N ILE A 341 10.11 -24.45 3.62
CA ILE A 341 11.03 -24.56 4.77
C ILE A 341 10.38 -25.34 5.92
N LYS A 342 9.13 -25.01 6.29
CA LYS A 342 8.40 -25.74 7.34
C LYS A 342 8.12 -27.22 7.02
N HIS A 343 8.04 -27.60 5.75
CA HIS A 343 7.91 -29.02 5.36
C HIS A 343 9.26 -29.73 5.50
N ALA A 344 10.37 -29.07 5.13
CA ALA A 344 11.72 -29.60 5.32
C ALA A 344 12.06 -29.77 6.81
N GLU A 345 11.64 -28.85 7.69
CA GLU A 345 11.76 -29.01 9.16
C GLU A 345 11.08 -30.27 9.70
N LYS A 346 10.05 -30.78 9.01
CA LYS A 346 9.33 -32.01 9.36
C LYS A 346 9.90 -33.26 8.66
N GLY A 347 11.05 -33.16 8.02
CA GLY A 347 11.70 -34.24 7.29
C GLY A 347 11.21 -34.44 5.84
N ASN A 348 10.27 -33.62 5.35
CA ASN A 348 9.87 -33.64 3.95
C ASN A 348 10.74 -32.68 3.12
N PHE A 349 11.80 -33.22 2.51
CA PHE A 349 12.76 -32.48 1.70
C PHE A 349 12.40 -32.43 0.20
N GLU A 350 11.13 -32.60 -0.18
CA GLU A 350 10.70 -32.45 -1.57
C GLU A 350 10.97 -31.04 -2.10
N THR A 351 11.55 -30.99 -3.29
CA THR A 351 11.88 -29.75 -3.98
C THR A 351 10.82 -29.44 -5.02
N GLU A 352 10.57 -28.16 -5.25
CA GLU A 352 9.66 -27.73 -6.31
C GLU A 352 10.47 -27.32 -7.55
N ASP A 353 10.25 -28.01 -8.67
CA ASP A 353 11.07 -27.84 -9.89
C ASP A 353 10.69 -26.63 -10.75
N ASN A 354 9.47 -26.11 -10.61
CA ASN A 354 8.98 -25.00 -11.43
C ASN A 354 9.30 -23.62 -10.83
N ILE A 355 10.58 -23.24 -10.82
CA ILE A 355 11.04 -21.90 -10.46
C ILE A 355 10.93 -20.98 -11.67
N ARG A 356 9.93 -20.08 -11.68
CA ARG A 356 9.79 -19.05 -12.72
C ARG A 356 10.54 -17.77 -12.32
N GLY A 357 11.23 -17.17 -13.28
CA GLY A 357 11.91 -15.88 -13.13
C GLY A 357 13.37 -15.97 -12.71
N ASN A 358 14.02 -14.81 -12.64
CA ASN A 358 15.43 -14.65 -12.26
C ASN A 358 15.61 -13.58 -11.16
N ASP A 359 14.54 -13.29 -10.42
CA ASP A 359 14.53 -12.33 -9.31
C ASP A 359 15.18 -12.91 -8.03
N GLU A 360 15.30 -12.08 -7.00
CA GLU A 360 15.87 -12.46 -5.70
C GLU A 360 15.12 -13.63 -5.07
N TYR A 361 13.80 -13.70 -5.30
CA TYR A 361 12.98 -14.82 -4.85
C TYR A 361 13.38 -16.13 -5.56
N ALA A 362 13.52 -16.13 -6.88
CA ALA A 362 13.96 -17.28 -7.64
C ALA A 362 15.35 -17.76 -7.20
N ARG A 363 16.27 -16.82 -6.92
CA ARG A 363 17.60 -17.14 -6.39
C ARG A 363 17.52 -17.82 -5.02
N LEU A 364 16.72 -17.28 -4.10
CA LEU A 364 16.50 -17.90 -2.77
C LEU A 364 15.90 -19.30 -2.89
N GLN A 365 14.90 -19.48 -3.75
CA GLN A 365 14.27 -20.79 -3.97
C GLN A 365 15.26 -21.81 -4.55
N ARG A 366 16.11 -21.43 -5.51
CA ARG A 366 17.16 -22.31 -6.05
C ARG A 366 18.17 -22.72 -4.98
N SER A 367 18.61 -21.77 -4.16
CA SER A 367 19.52 -22.05 -3.04
C SER A 367 18.90 -23.01 -2.03
N PHE A 368 17.62 -22.82 -1.70
CA PHE A 368 16.89 -23.74 -0.82
C PHE A 368 16.75 -25.14 -1.44
N ASN A 369 16.37 -25.26 -2.71
CA ASN A 369 16.30 -26.55 -3.39
C ASN A 369 17.66 -27.27 -3.37
N LYS A 370 18.75 -26.57 -3.69
CA LYS A 370 20.11 -27.14 -3.65
C LYS A 370 20.47 -27.66 -2.25
N MET A 371 20.12 -26.91 -1.20
CA MET A 371 20.31 -27.34 0.19
C MET A 371 19.47 -28.57 0.52
N SER A 372 18.19 -28.60 0.13
CA SER A 372 17.27 -29.71 0.37
C SER A 372 17.74 -31.00 -0.31
N THR A 373 18.20 -30.92 -1.57
CA THR A 373 18.79 -32.05 -2.29
C THR A 373 20.06 -32.56 -1.62
N ARG A 374 20.91 -31.66 -1.11
CA ARG A 374 22.13 -32.06 -0.39
C ARG A 374 21.81 -32.76 0.92
N ILE A 375 20.82 -32.28 1.66
CA ILE A 375 20.36 -32.93 2.90
C ILE A 375 19.80 -34.33 2.61
N LYS A 376 18.98 -34.50 1.56
CA LYS A 376 18.51 -35.83 1.12
C LYS A 376 19.67 -36.78 0.83
N ALA A 377 20.67 -36.32 0.07
CA ALA A 377 21.84 -37.14 -0.26
C ALA A 377 22.64 -37.55 0.99
N LEU A 378 22.81 -36.64 1.95
CA LEU A 378 23.48 -36.94 3.21
C LEU A 378 22.71 -37.93 4.09
N ILE A 379 21.37 -37.84 4.12
CA ILE A 379 20.53 -38.80 4.85
C ILE A 379 20.70 -40.20 4.26
N GLU A 380 20.66 -40.32 2.93
CA GLU A 380 20.86 -41.60 2.25
C GLU A 380 22.26 -42.16 2.48
N GLU A 381 23.30 -41.33 2.39
CA GLU A 381 24.69 -41.73 2.65
C GLU A 381 24.86 -42.27 4.07
N VAL A 382 24.32 -41.57 5.08
CA VAL A 382 24.37 -42.03 6.48
C VAL A 382 23.59 -43.32 6.68
N TYR A 383 22.43 -43.46 6.02
CA TYR A 383 21.61 -44.68 6.10
C TYR A 383 22.34 -45.89 5.51
N GLN A 384 22.94 -45.76 4.33
CA GLN A 384 23.71 -46.83 3.69
C GLN A 384 24.95 -47.21 4.52
N ALA A 385 25.66 -46.21 5.07
CA ALA A 385 26.78 -46.45 5.96
C ALA A 385 26.35 -47.25 7.21
N GLN A 386 25.18 -46.97 7.76
CA GLN A 386 24.64 -47.68 8.92
C GLN A 386 24.28 -49.13 8.60
N ILE A 387 23.66 -49.41 7.45
CA ILE A 387 23.37 -50.79 7.00
C ILE A 387 24.68 -51.57 6.82
N SER A 388 25.64 -51.00 6.08
CA SER A 388 26.92 -51.66 5.82
C SER A 388 27.70 -51.96 7.11
N LYS A 389 27.60 -51.06 8.11
CA LYS A 389 28.16 -51.28 9.44
C LYS A 389 27.49 -52.46 10.14
N GLN A 390 26.15 -52.53 10.16
CA GLN A 390 25.42 -53.65 10.77
C GLN A 390 25.74 -54.99 10.12
N GLU A 391 25.83 -55.05 8.79
CA GLU A 391 26.23 -56.26 8.06
C GLU A 391 27.65 -56.70 8.42
N SER A 392 28.57 -55.75 8.57
CA SER A 392 29.97 -56.03 8.94
C SER A 392 30.08 -56.54 10.38
N GLU A 393 29.33 -55.96 11.32
CA GLU A 393 29.26 -56.43 12.71
C GLU A 393 28.69 -57.85 12.79
N MET A 394 27.63 -58.16 12.02
CA MET A 394 27.07 -59.51 11.94
C MET A 394 28.08 -60.52 11.38
N LYS A 395 28.78 -60.19 10.30
CA LYS A 395 29.84 -61.05 9.73
C LYS A 395 30.97 -61.33 10.72
N LEU A 396 31.38 -60.31 11.48
CA LEU A 396 32.42 -60.45 12.51
C LEU A 396 31.96 -61.42 13.62
N LEU A 397 30.70 -61.31 14.08
CA LEU A 397 30.13 -62.22 15.07
C LEU A 397 30.10 -63.68 14.58
N TYR A 398 29.72 -63.91 13.31
CA TYR A 398 29.75 -65.26 12.72
C TYR A 398 31.19 -65.82 12.65
N ALA A 399 32.17 -65.01 12.29
CA ALA A 399 33.57 -65.44 12.18
C ALA A 399 34.20 -65.86 13.52
N GLN A 400 33.66 -65.41 14.67
CA GLN A 400 34.13 -65.80 16.00
C GLN A 400 33.77 -67.25 16.38
N ILE A 401 32.78 -67.86 15.72
CA ILE A 401 32.52 -69.29 15.85
C ILE A 401 33.50 -70.01 14.92
N ASN A 402 34.65 -70.50 15.40
CA ASN A 402 35.64 -71.19 14.56
C ASN A 402 35.14 -72.60 14.17
N PRO A 403 34.54 -72.80 12.98
CA PRO A 403 33.85 -74.05 12.64
C PRO A 403 34.87 -75.16 12.43
N HIS A 404 36.04 -74.80 11.92
CA HIS A 404 37.15 -75.71 11.65
C HIS A 404 37.70 -76.33 12.93
N PHE A 405 37.83 -75.55 14.01
CA PHE A 405 38.25 -76.12 15.31
C PHE A 405 37.25 -77.17 15.82
N LEU A 406 35.94 -76.89 15.71
CA LEU A 406 34.89 -77.83 16.12
C LEU A 406 34.90 -79.10 15.27
N TYR A 407 34.99 -78.99 13.94
CA TYR A 407 35.07 -80.16 13.05
C TYR A 407 36.31 -81.00 13.33
N ASN A 408 37.47 -80.36 13.49
CA ASN A 408 38.72 -81.07 13.75
C ASN A 408 38.68 -81.79 15.10
N THR A 409 38.06 -81.17 16.12
CA THR A 409 37.90 -81.80 17.43
C THR A 409 37.02 -83.05 17.34
N LEU A 410 35.93 -82.99 16.57
CA LEU A 410 35.04 -84.13 16.35
C LEU A 410 35.69 -85.23 15.50
N ASP A 411 36.43 -84.87 14.46
CA ASP A 411 37.16 -85.83 13.64
C ASP A 411 38.20 -86.58 14.51
N ILE A 412 38.90 -85.88 15.42
CA ILE A 412 39.81 -86.51 16.39
C ILE A 412 39.08 -87.51 17.32
N ILE A 413 37.89 -87.15 17.82
CA ILE A 413 37.08 -88.03 18.66
C ILE A 413 36.62 -89.26 17.87
N GLN A 414 36.21 -89.09 16.62
CA GLN A 414 35.80 -90.17 15.72
C GLN A 414 36.95 -91.18 15.51
N TRP A 415 38.14 -90.70 15.12
CA TRP A 415 39.32 -91.56 14.93
C TRP A 415 39.76 -92.25 16.22
N SER A 416 39.67 -91.55 17.35
CA SER A 416 39.98 -92.12 18.67
C SER A 416 39.03 -93.27 19.04
N ALA A 417 37.74 -93.12 18.73
CA ALA A 417 36.73 -94.15 18.94
C ALA A 417 36.92 -95.37 18.04
N LEU A 418 37.23 -95.18 16.74
CA LEU A 418 37.54 -96.27 15.82
C LEU A 418 38.75 -97.08 16.28
N ARG A 419 39.77 -96.44 16.87
CA ARG A 419 41.01 -97.11 17.33
C ARG A 419 40.78 -98.06 18.50
N ILE A 420 39.73 -97.85 19.30
CA ILE A 420 39.35 -98.73 20.42
C ILE A 420 38.18 -99.65 20.07
N ASP A 421 37.87 -99.81 18.78
CA ASP A 421 36.72 -100.56 18.23
C ASP A 421 35.36 -100.13 18.81
N ALA A 422 35.25 -98.88 19.29
CA ALA A 422 34.01 -98.28 19.76
C ALA A 422 33.23 -97.69 18.58
N LYS A 423 32.76 -98.57 17.68
CA LYS A 423 32.04 -98.22 16.44
C LYS A 423 30.87 -97.30 16.68
N GLU A 424 30.10 -97.55 17.74
CA GLU A 424 28.94 -96.75 18.10
C GLU A 424 29.32 -95.27 18.41
N ILE A 425 30.45 -95.03 19.09
CA ILE A 425 30.95 -93.67 19.38
C ILE A 425 31.46 -92.99 18.11
N ALA A 426 32.09 -93.74 17.21
CA ALA A 426 32.55 -93.23 15.92
C ALA A 426 31.38 -92.78 15.03
N GLU A 427 30.33 -93.59 14.91
CA GLU A 427 29.12 -93.26 14.14
C GLU A 427 28.38 -92.05 14.72
N LEU A 428 28.28 -91.95 16.05
CA LEU A 428 27.66 -90.81 16.73
C LEU A 428 28.46 -89.52 16.47
N THR A 429 29.79 -89.59 16.57
CA THR A 429 30.67 -88.44 16.36
C THR A 429 30.67 -88.00 14.90
N GLU A 430 30.62 -88.94 13.95
CA GLU A 430 30.46 -88.64 12.52
C GLU A 430 29.13 -87.95 12.23
N SER A 431 28.04 -88.44 12.83
CA SER A 431 26.71 -87.88 12.68
C SER A 431 26.66 -86.46 13.24
N LEU A 432 27.32 -86.22 14.38
CA LEU A 432 27.47 -84.90 14.98
C LEU A 432 28.34 -83.95 14.15
N ALA A 433 29.46 -84.42 13.62
CA ALA A 433 30.33 -83.63 12.74
C ALA A 433 29.60 -83.24 11.44
N LYS A 434 28.88 -84.18 10.82
CA LYS A 434 28.05 -83.92 9.62
C LYS A 434 26.91 -82.96 9.93
N PHE A 435 26.19 -83.16 11.03
CA PHE A 435 25.15 -82.24 11.48
C PHE A 435 25.68 -80.82 11.66
N LEU A 436 26.78 -80.64 12.39
CA LEU A 436 27.38 -79.31 12.59
C LEU A 436 27.89 -78.68 11.28
N ARG A 437 28.50 -79.47 10.37
CA ARG A 437 28.94 -78.99 9.06
C ARG A 437 27.79 -78.43 8.22
N LEU A 438 26.68 -79.16 8.20
CA LEU A 438 25.50 -78.77 7.46
C LEU A 438 24.79 -77.57 8.13
N SER A 439 24.62 -77.57 9.46
CA SER A 439 23.98 -76.44 10.15
C SER A 439 24.78 -75.13 10.10
N LEU A 440 26.12 -75.20 10.05
CA LEU A 440 27.01 -74.02 10.03
C LEU A 440 27.41 -73.56 8.62
N ASN A 441 27.01 -74.28 7.57
CA ASN A 441 27.35 -74.17 6.14
C ASN A 441 27.60 -72.74 5.58
N GLU A 442 28.77 -72.18 5.91
CA GLU A 442 29.40 -70.97 5.37
C GLU A 442 28.50 -69.72 5.26
N GLY A 443 27.47 -69.61 6.11
CA GLY A 443 26.57 -68.46 6.10
C GLY A 443 25.54 -68.45 4.96
N LYS A 444 25.32 -69.56 4.25
CA LYS A 444 24.21 -69.66 3.29
C LYS A 444 22.87 -69.53 4.00
N GLU A 445 21.98 -68.67 3.50
CA GLU A 445 20.63 -68.45 4.06
C GLU A 445 19.57 -69.41 3.49
N HIS A 446 19.84 -70.01 2.34
CA HIS A 446 18.90 -70.84 1.58
C HIS A 446 19.51 -72.22 1.29
N ILE A 447 18.72 -73.28 1.45
CA ILE A 447 19.08 -74.68 1.17
C ILE A 447 17.91 -75.42 0.51
N SER A 448 18.18 -76.54 -0.14
CA SER A 448 17.15 -77.42 -0.71
C SER A 448 16.37 -78.19 0.37
N VAL A 449 15.15 -78.63 0.05
CA VAL A 449 14.36 -79.51 0.94
C VAL A 449 15.13 -80.78 1.26
N ALA A 450 15.84 -81.36 0.29
CA ALA A 450 16.68 -82.53 0.48
C ALA A 450 17.81 -82.29 1.50
N GLU A 451 18.48 -81.13 1.43
CA GLU A 451 19.53 -80.75 2.38
C GLU A 451 18.98 -80.61 3.81
N GLU A 452 17.86 -79.91 4.02
CA GLU A 452 17.26 -79.78 5.35
C GLU A 452 16.78 -81.15 5.89
N ILE A 453 16.20 -82.02 5.05
CA ILE A 453 15.80 -83.37 5.47
C ILE A 453 17.02 -84.20 5.84
N MET A 454 18.14 -84.05 5.12
CA MET A 454 19.39 -84.70 5.46
C MET A 454 19.92 -84.22 6.82
N GLU A 455 19.86 -82.91 7.10
CA GLU A 455 20.22 -82.33 8.40
C GLU A 455 19.38 -82.92 9.53
N VAL A 456 18.07 -82.94 9.36
CA VAL A 456 17.11 -83.48 10.33
C VAL A 456 17.31 -84.99 10.53
N SER A 457 17.59 -85.74 9.45
CA SER A 457 17.89 -87.17 9.53
C SER A 457 19.16 -87.43 10.34
N LYS A 458 20.22 -86.63 10.14
CA LYS A 458 21.45 -86.71 10.95
C LYS A 458 21.20 -86.35 12.41
N TYR A 459 20.41 -85.32 12.67
CA TYR A 459 19.95 -85.00 14.03
C TYR A 459 19.20 -86.17 14.67
N MET A 460 18.27 -86.79 13.95
CA MET A 460 17.50 -87.93 14.44
C MET A 460 18.36 -89.17 14.68
N GLN A 461 19.42 -89.39 13.90
CA GLN A 461 20.42 -90.44 14.18
C GLN A 461 21.11 -90.22 15.54
N ILE A 462 21.53 -88.98 15.83
CA ILE A 462 22.13 -88.60 17.12
C ILE A 462 21.14 -88.81 18.28
N ILE A 463 19.89 -88.38 18.10
CA ILE A 463 18.84 -88.53 19.11
C ILE A 463 18.51 -90.00 19.34
N ASN A 464 18.40 -90.81 18.30
CA ASN A 464 18.09 -92.22 18.43
C ASN A 464 19.17 -93.02 19.14
N TYR A 465 20.44 -92.61 19.02
CA TYR A 465 21.50 -93.19 19.84
C TYR A 465 21.20 -93.05 21.35
N ARG A 466 20.75 -91.86 21.78
CA ARG A 466 20.39 -91.59 23.18
C ARG A 466 19.17 -92.38 23.64
N TYR A 467 18.19 -92.61 22.75
CA TYR A 467 16.96 -93.35 23.05
C TYR A 467 16.99 -94.81 22.59
N ARG A 468 18.17 -95.37 22.27
CA ARG A 468 18.37 -96.77 21.88
C ARG A 468 17.47 -97.23 20.72
N GLY A 469 17.27 -96.36 19.73
CA GLY A 469 16.44 -96.63 18.55
C GLY A 469 14.93 -96.64 18.81
N ALA A 470 14.48 -96.14 19.98
CA ALA A 470 13.05 -96.14 20.33
C ALA A 470 12.19 -95.15 19.54
N ILE A 471 12.80 -94.24 18.76
CA ILE A 471 12.07 -93.24 17.96
C ILE A 471 12.16 -93.61 16.48
N GLN A 472 11.05 -93.99 15.87
CA GLN A 472 10.99 -94.23 14.44
C GLN A 472 10.92 -92.89 13.70
N PHE A 473 11.84 -92.64 12.77
CA PHE A 473 11.83 -91.46 11.93
C PHE A 473 11.50 -91.85 10.49
N ILE A 474 10.46 -91.22 9.92
CA ILE A 474 9.95 -91.52 8.59
C ILE A 474 9.90 -90.23 7.80
N THR A 475 10.39 -90.27 6.56
CA THR A 475 10.35 -89.15 5.61
C THR A 475 9.52 -89.55 4.41
N ASP A 476 8.62 -88.67 3.99
CA ASP A 476 7.70 -88.88 2.88
C ASP A 476 7.60 -87.58 2.07
N VAL A 477 8.42 -87.47 1.04
CA VAL A 477 8.62 -86.27 0.24
C VAL A 477 8.05 -86.52 -1.14
N GLU A 478 7.15 -85.64 -1.58
CA GLU A 478 6.62 -85.68 -2.93
C GLU A 478 7.73 -85.49 -3.98
N GLU A 479 7.70 -86.31 -5.03
CA GLU A 479 8.71 -86.32 -6.08
C GLU A 479 8.86 -84.92 -6.73
N GLY A 480 10.11 -84.46 -6.85
CA GLY A 480 10.44 -83.14 -7.40
C GLY A 480 10.45 -81.98 -6.40
N LEU A 481 10.02 -82.17 -5.15
CA LEU A 481 10.19 -81.15 -4.10
C LEU A 481 11.57 -81.16 -3.45
N GLU A 482 12.33 -82.25 -3.58
CA GLU A 482 13.66 -82.43 -2.99
C GLU A 482 14.63 -81.29 -3.34
N GLU A 483 14.63 -80.82 -4.59
CA GLU A 483 15.52 -79.76 -5.07
C GLU A 483 14.99 -78.34 -4.84
N LYS A 484 13.78 -78.18 -4.30
CA LYS A 484 13.20 -76.85 -4.08
C LYS A 484 13.96 -76.11 -2.99
N ILE A 485 14.35 -74.87 -3.30
CA ILE A 485 15.10 -74.00 -2.40
C ILE A 485 14.15 -73.34 -1.40
N MET A 486 14.51 -73.42 -0.12
CA MET A 486 13.82 -72.77 0.98
C MET A 486 14.80 -72.08 1.93
N ILE A 487 14.28 -71.22 2.81
CA ILE A 487 15.08 -70.71 3.94
C ILE A 487 15.41 -71.87 4.88
N LYS A 488 16.65 -71.91 5.37
CA LYS A 488 17.10 -72.95 6.30
C LYS A 488 16.48 -72.85 7.70
N MET A 489 16.53 -73.96 8.45
CA MET A 489 16.04 -74.12 9.82
C MET A 489 14.52 -73.96 9.94
N ILE A 490 13.77 -74.69 9.13
CA ILE A 490 12.30 -74.83 9.27
C ILE A 490 11.96 -76.19 9.89
N LEU A 491 12.44 -77.29 9.30
CA LEU A 491 12.10 -78.64 9.74
C LEU A 491 12.81 -79.00 11.03
N GLN A 492 14.07 -78.59 11.19
CA GLN A 492 14.88 -78.91 12.36
C GLN A 492 14.24 -78.46 13.68
N PRO A 493 13.82 -77.18 13.86
CA PRO A 493 13.15 -76.77 15.09
C PRO A 493 11.84 -77.51 15.34
N LEU A 494 11.10 -77.88 14.29
CA LEU A 494 9.83 -78.60 14.44
C LEU A 494 10.06 -80.05 14.89
N VAL A 495 11.05 -80.74 14.31
CA VAL A 495 11.43 -82.09 14.72
C VAL A 495 12.06 -82.11 16.11
N GLU A 496 12.88 -81.12 16.45
CA GLU A 496 13.40 -80.95 17.81
C GLU A 496 12.26 -80.78 18.82
N ASN A 497 11.24 -79.97 18.50
CA ASN A 497 10.07 -79.81 19.34
C ASN A 497 9.28 -81.12 19.49
N ALA A 498 9.07 -81.87 18.40
CA ALA A 498 8.44 -83.19 18.44
C ALA A 498 9.18 -84.16 19.38
N VAL A 499 10.52 -84.18 19.34
CA VAL A 499 11.34 -85.01 20.25
C VAL A 499 11.25 -84.53 21.71
N ILE A 500 11.50 -83.24 21.96
CA ILE A 500 11.66 -82.67 23.31
C ILE A 500 10.33 -82.57 24.06
N HIS A 501 9.27 -82.20 23.35
CA HIS A 501 7.95 -81.91 23.91
C HIS A 501 6.91 -83.00 23.62
N GLY A 502 7.02 -83.72 22.50
CA GLY A 502 6.11 -84.82 22.15
C GLY A 502 6.55 -86.17 22.73
N ILE A 503 7.69 -86.68 22.26
CA ILE A 503 8.14 -88.06 22.56
C ILE A 503 8.81 -88.18 23.94
N ARG A 504 9.68 -87.24 24.33
CA ARG A 504 10.44 -87.32 25.60
C ARG A 504 9.55 -87.42 26.85
N PRO A 505 8.39 -86.72 26.95
CA PRO A 505 7.48 -86.86 28.10
C PRO A 505 6.61 -88.12 28.08
N LYS A 506 6.52 -88.84 26.95
CA LYS A 506 5.72 -90.06 26.82
C LYS A 506 6.31 -91.19 27.67
N LYS A 507 5.46 -91.95 28.38
CA LYS A 507 5.90 -93.15 29.12
C LYS A 507 6.52 -94.15 28.14
N GLY A 508 7.72 -94.62 28.43
CA GLY A 508 8.49 -95.51 27.55
C GLY A 508 9.40 -94.80 26.54
N LYS A 509 9.25 -93.47 26.34
CA LYS A 509 10.12 -92.63 25.48
C LYS A 509 10.31 -93.19 24.06
N ALA A 510 9.27 -93.83 23.54
CA ALA A 510 9.21 -94.43 22.22
C ALA A 510 8.05 -93.83 21.42
N GLY A 511 8.21 -93.72 20.11
CA GLY A 511 7.19 -93.17 19.22
C GLY A 511 7.68 -92.97 17.80
N THR A 512 6.86 -92.32 16.98
CA THR A 512 7.11 -92.11 15.55
C THR A 512 7.01 -90.64 15.22
N ILE A 513 8.00 -90.13 14.51
CA ILE A 513 8.01 -88.80 13.92
C ILE A 513 8.02 -88.95 12.40
N VAL A 514 7.01 -88.39 11.74
CA VAL A 514 6.86 -88.40 10.29
C VAL A 514 7.05 -86.99 9.76
N VAL A 515 7.99 -86.82 8.83
CA VAL A 515 8.21 -85.57 8.09
C VAL A 515 7.63 -85.75 6.69
N ARG A 516 6.72 -84.87 6.30
CA ARG A 516 6.12 -84.84 4.97
C ARG A 516 6.41 -83.54 4.26
N ALA A 517 6.62 -83.62 2.95
CA ALA A 517 6.67 -82.46 2.08
C ALA A 517 5.78 -82.70 0.87
N TYR A 518 4.78 -81.85 0.65
CA TYR A 518 3.82 -81.98 -0.45
C TYR A 518 3.39 -80.63 -0.99
N ARG A 519 2.91 -80.59 -2.24
CA ARG A 519 2.38 -79.38 -2.87
C ARG A 519 0.86 -79.39 -2.86
N GLU A 520 0.27 -78.23 -2.62
CA GLU A 520 -1.17 -78.01 -2.82
C GLU A 520 -1.35 -76.58 -3.36
N ASP A 521 -1.99 -76.49 -4.53
CA ASP A 521 -2.10 -75.28 -5.34
C ASP A 521 -0.74 -74.59 -5.62
N ALA A 522 -0.56 -73.37 -5.11
CA ALA A 522 0.64 -72.54 -5.28
C ALA A 522 1.58 -72.61 -4.06
N TYR A 523 1.37 -73.56 -3.15
CA TYR A 523 2.10 -73.65 -1.88
C TYR A 523 2.75 -75.03 -1.70
N MET A 524 3.89 -75.01 -1.03
CA MET A 524 4.58 -76.19 -0.52
C MET A 524 4.31 -76.26 0.98
N TYR A 525 3.91 -77.42 1.45
CA TYR A 525 3.63 -77.70 2.84
C TYR A 525 4.70 -78.65 3.37
N LEU A 526 5.33 -78.24 4.47
CA LEU A 526 6.26 -79.06 5.23
C LEU A 526 5.58 -79.44 6.55
N GLU A 527 5.28 -80.71 6.73
CA GLU A 527 4.55 -81.24 7.88
C GLU A 527 5.49 -82.08 8.75
N VAL A 528 5.42 -81.88 10.07
CA VAL A 528 6.05 -82.73 11.08
C VAL A 528 4.96 -83.24 12.00
N ASN A 529 4.75 -84.55 11.99
CA ASN A 529 3.74 -85.23 12.80
C ASN A 529 4.40 -86.17 13.80
N ASP A 530 4.03 -86.07 15.08
CA ASP A 530 4.48 -86.96 16.15
C ASP A 530 3.30 -87.64 16.87
N ASP A 531 3.53 -88.86 17.34
CA ASP A 531 2.56 -89.63 18.16
C ASP A 531 2.78 -89.44 19.68
N GLY A 532 3.31 -88.28 20.07
CA GLY A 532 3.69 -87.95 21.44
C GLY A 532 2.51 -87.65 22.38
N VAL A 533 2.81 -86.96 23.48
CA VAL A 533 1.79 -86.62 24.50
C VAL A 533 0.78 -85.56 24.06
N GLY A 534 0.99 -84.92 22.90
CA GLY A 534 0.17 -83.80 22.41
C GLY A 534 0.28 -82.53 23.26
N ILE A 535 -0.45 -81.49 22.85
CA ILE A 535 -0.45 -80.15 23.45
C ILE A 535 -1.90 -79.80 23.82
N THR A 536 -2.12 -79.25 25.02
CA THR A 536 -3.47 -78.80 25.42
C THR A 536 -3.90 -77.57 24.64
N THR A 537 -5.21 -77.37 24.48
CA THR A 537 -5.77 -76.26 23.69
C THR A 537 -5.36 -74.90 24.24
N GLU A 538 -5.24 -74.75 25.55
CA GLU A 538 -4.80 -73.50 26.21
C GLU A 538 -3.33 -73.20 25.88
N ARG A 539 -2.49 -74.25 25.82
CA ARG A 539 -1.08 -74.08 25.49
C ARG A 539 -0.86 -73.78 24.01
N LEU A 540 -1.70 -74.34 23.14
CA LEU A 540 -1.67 -74.12 21.69
C LEU A 540 -2.00 -72.67 21.34
N GLN A 541 -2.96 -72.05 22.04
CA GLN A 541 -3.32 -70.64 21.88
C GLN A 541 -2.16 -69.69 22.28
N GLN A 542 -1.37 -70.05 23.29
CA GLN A 542 -0.25 -69.25 23.78
C GLN A 542 1.04 -69.38 22.95
N LEU A 543 1.10 -70.27 21.95
CA LEU A 543 2.34 -70.52 21.18
C LEU A 543 2.82 -69.31 20.38
N PHE A 544 1.92 -68.40 20.00
CA PHE A 544 2.24 -67.21 19.20
C PHE A 544 2.19 -65.89 19.98
N GLU A 545 1.80 -65.92 21.27
CA GLU A 545 1.72 -64.74 22.14
C GLU A 545 3.11 -64.26 22.63
N THR A 546 3.19 -63.02 23.13
CA THR A 546 4.45 -62.27 23.30
C THR A 546 5.34 -62.75 24.46
N GLU A 547 4.81 -63.50 25.43
CA GLU A 547 5.53 -63.87 26.67
C GLU A 547 5.75 -65.39 26.86
N SER A 548 5.50 -66.23 25.84
CA SER A 548 5.64 -67.68 26.01
C SER A 548 7.08 -68.18 25.82
N ARG A 549 7.48 -69.20 26.61
CA ARG A 549 8.78 -69.91 26.54
C ARG A 549 9.07 -70.61 25.18
N GLY A 550 8.28 -70.39 24.14
CA GLY A 550 8.36 -71.04 22.81
C GLY A 550 9.14 -70.23 21.76
N TYR A 551 10.32 -69.69 22.12
CA TYR A 551 11.12 -68.81 21.26
C TYR A 551 11.45 -69.39 19.88
N GLY A 552 11.64 -70.71 19.76
CA GLY A 552 12.02 -71.37 18.50
C GLY A 552 10.92 -71.35 17.43
N VAL A 553 9.69 -71.72 17.78
CA VAL A 553 8.56 -71.83 16.84
C VAL A 553 8.11 -70.45 16.33
N LYS A 554 8.05 -69.46 17.22
CA LYS A 554 7.68 -68.09 16.86
C LYS A 554 8.67 -67.48 15.86
N ASN A 555 9.97 -67.70 16.07
CA ASN A 555 11.00 -67.24 15.15
C ASN A 555 10.87 -67.90 13.78
N VAL A 556 10.58 -69.20 13.71
CA VAL A 556 10.34 -69.90 12.43
C VAL A 556 9.10 -69.32 11.73
N HIS A 557 7.99 -69.12 12.44
CA HIS A 557 6.77 -68.52 11.88
C HIS A 557 7.01 -67.12 11.30
N GLN A 558 7.67 -66.24 12.07
CA GLN A 558 8.00 -64.88 11.64
C GLN A 558 8.97 -64.88 10.45
N ARG A 559 9.98 -65.75 10.45
CA ARG A 559 10.91 -65.88 9.32
C ARG A 559 10.19 -66.34 8.04
N ILE A 560 9.27 -67.29 8.14
CA ILE A 560 8.46 -67.71 7.00
C ILE A 560 7.63 -66.53 6.46
N GLN A 561 7.00 -65.74 7.32
CA GLN A 561 6.21 -64.58 6.91
C GLN A 561 7.04 -63.49 6.21
N VAL A 562 8.25 -63.22 6.72
CA VAL A 562 9.16 -62.23 6.14
C VAL A 562 9.60 -62.63 4.73
N TYR A 563 9.88 -63.91 4.49
CA TYR A 563 10.39 -64.38 3.19
C TYR A 563 9.29 -64.75 2.18
N TYR A 564 8.16 -65.31 2.63
CA TYR A 564 7.12 -65.86 1.75
C TYR A 564 5.79 -65.10 1.78
N GLY A 565 5.69 -64.02 2.57
CA GLY A 565 4.49 -63.19 2.71
C GLY A 565 3.66 -63.52 3.96
N MET A 566 2.82 -62.58 4.37
CA MET A 566 1.99 -62.69 5.58
C MET A 566 0.95 -63.81 5.51
N GLU A 567 0.61 -64.30 4.31
CA GLU A 567 -0.27 -65.44 4.07
C GLU A 567 0.37 -66.81 4.37
N CYS A 568 1.69 -66.84 4.59
CA CYS A 568 2.47 -68.03 4.90
C CYS A 568 2.78 -68.12 6.40
N GLY A 569 3.18 -69.29 6.89
CA GLY A 569 3.57 -69.46 8.29
C GLY A 569 3.42 -70.87 8.83
N LEU A 570 3.50 -71.00 10.15
CA LEU A 570 3.28 -72.24 10.89
C LEU A 570 1.85 -72.37 11.41
N GLN A 571 1.31 -73.59 11.34
CA GLN A 571 0.05 -74.01 11.95
C GLN A 571 0.27 -75.28 12.78
N PHE A 572 -0.46 -75.42 13.90
CA PHE A 572 -0.36 -76.57 14.80
C PHE A 572 -1.72 -77.20 15.00
N TYR A 573 -1.78 -78.53 14.92
CA TYR A 573 -2.94 -79.35 15.19
C TYR A 573 -2.53 -80.41 16.20
N SER A 574 -3.11 -80.43 17.40
CA SER A 574 -2.71 -81.38 18.44
C SER A 574 -3.87 -81.77 19.33
N GLU A 575 -3.88 -83.03 19.74
CA GLU A 575 -4.82 -83.58 20.72
C GLU A 575 -4.04 -84.24 21.87
N PRO A 576 -4.35 -83.93 23.14
CA PRO A 576 -3.67 -84.54 24.29
C PRO A 576 -3.75 -86.07 24.26
N GLY A 577 -2.58 -86.72 24.34
CA GLY A 577 -2.44 -88.17 24.35
C GLY A 577 -2.43 -88.84 22.96
N VAL A 578 -2.66 -88.10 21.87
CA VAL A 578 -2.64 -88.62 20.50
C VAL A 578 -1.37 -88.20 19.76
N GLY A 579 -1.00 -86.92 19.85
CA GLY A 579 0.15 -86.38 19.11
C GLY A 579 0.04 -84.92 18.74
N CYS A 580 1.03 -84.41 17.99
CA CYS A 580 1.04 -83.06 17.46
C CYS A 580 1.50 -83.06 16.00
N ARG A 581 0.80 -82.26 15.18
CA ARG A 581 1.08 -82.04 13.77
C ARG A 581 1.35 -80.56 13.53
N ALA A 582 2.60 -80.25 13.22
CA ALA A 582 3.05 -78.92 12.84
C ALA A 582 3.16 -78.82 11.32
N VAL A 583 2.56 -77.78 10.72
CA VAL A 583 2.53 -77.59 9.27
C VAL A 583 3.09 -76.20 8.94
N ALA A 584 4.15 -76.16 8.14
CA ALA A 584 4.72 -74.94 7.58
C ALA A 584 4.23 -74.76 6.14
N LYS A 585 3.51 -73.67 5.88
CA LYS A 585 3.04 -73.29 4.55
C LYS A 585 3.99 -72.28 3.93
N LEU A 586 4.57 -72.63 2.78
CA LEU A 586 5.51 -71.82 2.01
C LEU A 586 4.97 -71.56 0.61
N LYS A 587 5.15 -70.35 0.08
CA LYS A 587 4.74 -70.01 -1.29
C LYS A 587 5.76 -70.55 -2.29
N ILE A 588 5.31 -71.33 -3.28
CA ILE A 588 6.18 -71.81 -4.34
C ILE A 588 6.34 -70.66 -5.34
N SER A 589 7.52 -70.07 -5.38
CA SER A 589 7.94 -69.22 -6.49
C SER A 589 7.90 -70.08 -7.75
N GLY A 590 7.04 -69.73 -8.70
CA GLY A 590 7.04 -70.38 -10.01
C GLY A 590 8.45 -70.35 -10.60
N SER A 591 8.87 -71.47 -11.19
CA SER A 591 9.99 -71.50 -12.11
C SER A 591 9.78 -70.42 -13.17
N VAL A 592 10.66 -69.41 -13.18
CA VAL A 592 11.01 -68.68 -14.39
C VAL A 592 12.01 -69.53 -15.15
#